data_AF-A0A7J6T7L9-F1
#
_entry.id   AF-A0A7J6T7L9-F1
#
_cell.length_a   1.000
_cell.length_b   1.000
_cell.length_c   1.000
_cell.angle_alpha   90.00
_cell.angle_beta   90.00
_cell.angle_gamma   90.00
#
_symmetry.space_group_name_H-M   'P 1'
#
loop_
_entity.id
_entity.type
_entity.pdbx_description
1 polymer ?
#
loop_
_entity_poly.entity_id
_entity_poly.type
_entity_poly.pdbx_seq_one_letter_code
_entity_poly.pdbx_strand_id
1 'polypeptide(L)'
;MKAEKKRLLSEGFPHWSKKQFNAFVRGCKAHGKDKLAKITEEIEDKSPSEVRMFHQAFFSRAEKMMGKAGTRIIQDIDKCTQQVQELQESIEALNNRIEDFGDEDGNVWADLKLPADHADNRANRRVHMDGCNQFERFWSEAEDRALMCALYKCGYGKWEEIRALLRYSVVHQFNFNLQLRTTDQIKKRCDQLMAMNFKEEKAALEEVLRAAASAKKKRKHHKDSAQKGSAKKPRKRENGDGSPESQPRKKAKTRGKSGT
;
A
#
# COMPACT_ATOMS: atom_id res chain seq x y z
N MET A 1 -15.56 -3.54 56.54
CA MET A 1 -15.32 -4.74 55.70
C MET A 1 -16.36 -4.96 54.60
N LYS A 2 -17.68 -5.10 54.91
CA LYS A 2 -18.70 -5.38 53.87
C LYS A 2 -18.94 -4.23 52.86
N ALA A 3 -18.89 -2.97 53.31
CA ALA A 3 -19.09 -1.80 52.45
C ALA A 3 -17.93 -1.60 51.44
N GLU A 4 -16.69 -1.70 51.92
CA GLU A 4 -15.48 -1.57 51.09
C GLU A 4 -15.39 -2.65 50.02
N LYS A 5 -15.73 -3.90 50.38
CA LYS A 5 -15.82 -5.02 49.43
C LYS A 5 -16.82 -4.72 48.30
N LYS A 6 -17.97 -4.13 48.62
CA LYS A 6 -19.01 -3.79 47.64
C LYS A 6 -18.56 -2.67 46.69
N ARG A 7 -17.83 -1.67 47.22
CA ARG A 7 -17.21 -0.59 46.44
C ARG A 7 -16.19 -1.12 45.42
N LEU A 8 -15.24 -1.94 45.88
CA LEU A 8 -14.19 -2.50 45.01
C LEU A 8 -14.75 -3.44 43.94
N LEU A 9 -15.83 -4.18 44.23
CA LEU A 9 -16.51 -5.00 43.23
C LEU A 9 -17.26 -4.15 42.19
N SER A 10 -17.78 -2.98 42.57
CA SER A 10 -18.45 -2.05 41.63
C SER A 10 -17.50 -1.28 40.72
N GLU A 11 -16.23 -1.12 41.11
CA GLU A 11 -15.19 -0.50 40.27
C GLU A 11 -14.68 -1.42 39.15
N GLY A 12 -15.03 -2.71 39.20
CA GLY A 12 -14.72 -3.68 38.16
C GLY A 12 -15.74 -3.69 37.02
N PHE A 13 -15.60 -4.68 36.13
CA PHE A 13 -16.54 -4.96 35.05
C PHE A 13 -17.28 -6.28 35.32
N PRO A 14 -18.11 -6.38 36.38
CA PRO A 14 -18.76 -7.65 36.76
C PRO A 14 -19.77 -8.15 35.72
N HIS A 15 -20.28 -7.26 34.87
CA HIS A 15 -21.22 -7.57 33.81
C HIS A 15 -20.53 -7.91 32.47
N TRP A 16 -19.20 -8.03 32.44
CA TRP A 16 -18.44 -8.45 31.27
C TRP A 16 -18.11 -9.94 31.36
N SER A 17 -18.67 -10.71 30.44
CA SER A 17 -18.39 -12.14 30.30
C SER A 17 -17.15 -12.40 29.45
N LYS A 18 -16.58 -13.60 29.56
CA LYS A 18 -15.48 -14.05 28.69
C LYS A 18 -15.86 -14.02 27.20
N LYS A 19 -17.14 -14.27 26.86
CA LYS A 19 -17.64 -14.18 25.48
C LYS A 19 -17.54 -12.74 24.96
N GLN A 20 -17.99 -11.77 25.74
CA GLN A 20 -17.94 -10.34 25.40
C GLN A 20 -16.50 -9.83 25.32
N PHE A 21 -15.63 -10.26 26.24
CA PHE A 21 -14.21 -9.96 26.15
C PHE A 21 -13.58 -10.47 24.84
N ASN A 22 -13.86 -11.71 24.46
CA ASN A 22 -13.34 -12.28 23.21
C ASN A 22 -13.92 -11.58 21.97
N ALA A 23 -15.18 -11.15 21.99
CA ALA A 23 -15.80 -10.35 20.94
C ALA A 23 -15.11 -8.97 20.83
N PHE A 24 -14.87 -8.30 21.96
CA PHE A 24 -14.11 -7.05 22.01
C PHE A 24 -12.71 -7.19 21.39
N VAL A 25 -11.94 -8.21 21.79
CA VAL A 25 -10.61 -8.47 21.24
C VAL A 25 -10.68 -8.75 19.74
N ARG A 26 -11.70 -9.48 19.27
CA ARG A 26 -11.90 -9.75 17.83
C ARG A 26 -12.22 -8.48 17.05
N GLY A 27 -13.14 -7.64 17.54
CA GLY A 27 -13.45 -6.35 16.94
C GLY A 27 -12.23 -5.44 16.86
N CYS A 28 -11.42 -5.40 17.93
CA CYS A 28 -10.15 -4.68 17.94
C CYS A 28 -9.17 -5.19 16.87
N LYS A 29 -9.05 -6.51 16.67
CA LYS A 29 -8.19 -7.10 15.63
C LYS A 29 -8.67 -6.81 14.21
N ALA A 30 -9.99 -6.76 13.99
CA ALA A 30 -10.59 -6.58 12.67
C ALA A 30 -10.60 -5.11 12.22
N HIS A 31 -10.82 -4.18 13.15
CA HIS A 31 -11.03 -2.77 12.81
C HIS A 31 -9.91 -1.83 13.31
N GLY A 32 -9.04 -2.32 14.19
CA GLY A 32 -8.06 -1.52 14.90
C GLY A 32 -8.61 -0.93 16.19
N LYS A 33 -7.69 -0.57 17.09
CA LYS A 33 -8.02 -0.06 18.43
C LYS A 33 -8.83 1.25 18.44
N ASP A 34 -8.74 2.07 17.40
CA ASP A 34 -9.30 3.42 17.39
C ASP A 34 -10.75 3.46 16.87
N LYS A 35 -11.20 2.44 16.13
CA LYS A 35 -12.52 2.41 15.49
C LYS A 35 -13.61 1.86 16.44
N LEU A 36 -13.83 2.57 17.54
CA LEU A 36 -14.74 2.16 18.61
C LEU A 36 -16.18 1.91 18.15
N ALA A 37 -16.68 2.66 17.15
CA ALA A 37 -18.02 2.46 16.60
C ALA A 37 -18.19 1.03 16.05
N LYS A 38 -17.26 0.59 15.20
CA LYS A 38 -17.27 -0.76 14.62
C LYS A 38 -17.05 -1.85 15.67
N ILE A 39 -16.20 -1.60 16.67
CA ILE A 39 -16.01 -2.52 17.80
C ILE A 39 -17.31 -2.69 18.60
N THR A 40 -18.09 -1.61 18.75
CA THR A 40 -19.36 -1.65 19.47
C THR A 40 -20.40 -2.45 18.71
N GLU A 41 -20.46 -2.33 17.39
CA GLU A 41 -21.36 -3.12 16.53
C GLU A 41 -21.10 -4.64 16.66
N GLU A 42 -19.85 -5.05 16.88
CA GLU A 42 -19.46 -6.46 17.11
C GLU A 42 -19.92 -6.98 18.51
N ILE A 43 -20.31 -6.10 19.43
CA ILE A 43 -20.73 -6.45 20.80
C ILE A 43 -22.22 -6.14 20.97
N GLU A 44 -23.06 -7.10 20.60
CA GLU A 44 -24.53 -6.97 20.59
C GLU A 44 -25.14 -6.66 21.97
N ASP A 45 -24.54 -7.15 23.06
CA ASP A 45 -25.14 -7.11 24.41
C ASP A 45 -24.70 -5.92 25.28
N LYS A 46 -24.01 -4.92 24.72
CA LYS A 46 -23.45 -3.80 25.49
C LYS A 46 -23.73 -2.44 24.89
N SER A 47 -23.95 -1.46 25.76
CA SER A 47 -24.12 -0.09 25.33
C SER A 47 -22.79 0.51 24.83
N PRO A 48 -22.82 1.45 23.87
CA PRO A 48 -21.60 2.11 23.38
C PRO A 48 -20.79 2.81 24.48
N SER A 49 -21.44 3.30 25.52
CA SER A 49 -20.80 3.91 26.69
C SER A 49 -20.03 2.89 27.52
N GLU A 50 -20.62 1.71 27.80
CA GLU A 50 -19.94 0.63 28.52
C GLU A 50 -18.73 0.10 27.73
N VAL A 51 -18.86 -0.07 26.42
CA VAL A 51 -17.76 -0.51 25.56
C VAL A 51 -16.62 0.51 25.58
N ARG A 52 -16.92 1.81 25.57
CA ARG A 52 -15.91 2.88 25.70
C ARG A 52 -15.18 2.84 27.04
N MET A 53 -15.91 2.69 28.14
CA MET A 53 -15.33 2.61 29.47
C MET A 53 -14.42 1.38 29.61
N PHE A 54 -14.87 0.24 29.09
CA PHE A 54 -14.08 -0.98 29.07
C PHE A 54 -12.84 -0.84 28.20
N HIS A 55 -12.97 -0.28 27.00
CA HIS A 55 -11.86 -0.01 26.08
C HIS A 55 -10.76 0.83 26.75
N GLN A 56 -11.14 1.96 27.34
CA GLN A 56 -10.19 2.84 28.03
C GLN A 56 -9.50 2.12 29.19
N ALA A 57 -10.26 1.39 30.01
CA ALA A 57 -9.73 0.64 31.13
C ALA A 57 -8.80 -0.49 30.66
N PHE A 58 -9.13 -1.18 29.57
CA PHE A 58 -8.33 -2.24 28.99
C PHE A 58 -6.97 -1.71 28.54
N PHE A 59 -6.91 -0.72 27.65
CA PHE A 59 -5.63 -0.21 27.15
C PHE A 59 -4.80 0.53 28.22
N SER A 60 -5.44 1.05 29.28
CA SER A 60 -4.73 1.72 30.38
C SER A 60 -4.24 0.75 31.47
N ARG A 61 -4.90 -0.40 31.67
CA ARG A 61 -4.66 -1.28 32.83
C ARG A 61 -4.42 -2.74 32.48
N ALA A 62 -4.54 -3.17 31.22
CA ALA A 62 -4.39 -4.58 30.81
C ALA A 62 -3.04 -5.16 31.24
N GLU A 63 -1.95 -4.41 31.09
CA GLU A 63 -0.61 -4.86 31.51
C GLU A 63 -0.52 -5.01 33.03
N LYS A 64 -1.12 -4.09 33.78
CA LYS A 64 -1.10 -4.12 35.26
C LYS A 64 -1.99 -5.24 35.82
N MET A 65 -3.15 -5.47 35.21
CA MET A 65 -4.16 -6.42 35.71
C MET A 65 -3.93 -7.85 35.22
N MET A 66 -3.46 -8.02 33.99
CA MET A 66 -3.27 -9.33 33.35
C MET A 66 -1.79 -9.68 33.11
N GLY A 67 -0.87 -8.78 33.48
CA GLY A 67 0.57 -8.98 33.30
C GLY A 67 0.93 -9.23 31.84
N LYS A 68 1.79 -10.24 31.63
CA LYS A 68 2.26 -10.67 30.30
C LYS A 68 1.13 -11.03 29.33
N ALA A 69 -0.01 -11.52 29.82
CA ALA A 69 -1.14 -11.87 28.96
C ALA A 69 -1.77 -10.63 28.32
N GLY A 70 -1.86 -9.51 29.06
CA GLY A 70 -2.38 -8.24 28.54
C GLY A 70 -1.49 -7.66 27.45
N THR A 71 -0.19 -7.58 27.69
CA THR A 71 0.78 -7.11 26.69
C THR A 71 0.73 -7.97 25.41
N ARG A 72 0.65 -9.29 25.53
CA ARG A 72 0.53 -10.20 24.37
C ARG A 72 -0.73 -9.92 23.54
N ILE A 73 -1.87 -9.68 24.19
CA ILE A 73 -3.12 -9.38 23.49
C ILE A 73 -3.02 -8.05 22.74
N ILE A 74 -2.43 -7.02 23.36
CA ILE A 74 -2.23 -5.72 22.72
C ILE A 74 -1.32 -5.85 21.49
N GLN A 75 -0.18 -6.54 21.63
CA GLN A 75 0.74 -6.78 20.51
C GLN A 75 0.08 -7.56 19.36
N ASP A 76 -0.76 -8.54 19.69
CA ASP A 76 -1.50 -9.32 18.69
C ASP A 76 -2.58 -8.47 18.00
N ILE A 77 -3.25 -7.57 18.72
CA ILE A 77 -4.17 -6.58 18.15
C ILE A 77 -3.42 -5.66 17.18
N ASP A 78 -2.29 -5.10 17.59
CA ASP A 78 -1.51 -4.19 16.75
C ASP A 78 -1.02 -4.89 15.48
N LYS A 79 -0.52 -6.13 15.61
CA LYS A 79 -0.10 -6.94 14.46
C LYS A 79 -1.25 -7.24 13.50
N CYS A 80 -2.39 -7.70 14.00
CA CYS A 80 -3.56 -7.96 13.14
C CYS A 80 -4.05 -6.67 12.47
N THR A 81 -4.07 -5.56 13.19
CA THR A 81 -4.48 -4.26 12.65
C THR A 81 -3.55 -3.82 11.53
N GLN A 82 -2.24 -3.96 11.71
CA GLN A 82 -1.25 -3.67 10.68
C GLN A 82 -1.46 -4.53 9.44
N GLN A 83 -1.70 -5.84 9.61
CA GLN A 83 -1.97 -6.75 8.49
C GLN A 83 -3.23 -6.37 7.71
N VAL A 84 -4.31 -5.99 8.42
CA VAL A 84 -5.55 -5.52 7.79
C VAL A 84 -5.31 -4.21 7.04
N GLN A 85 -4.50 -3.30 7.61
CA GLN A 85 -4.14 -2.05 6.95
C GLN A 85 -3.29 -2.29 5.70
N GLU A 86 -2.25 -3.10 5.77
CA GLU A 86 -1.40 -3.44 4.62
C GLU A 86 -2.21 -4.12 3.51
N LEU A 87 -3.17 -4.99 3.85
CA LEU A 87 -4.08 -5.58 2.88
C LEU A 87 -4.98 -4.52 2.23
N GLN A 88 -5.52 -3.58 3.02
CA GLN A 88 -6.36 -2.50 2.49
C GLN A 88 -5.58 -1.59 1.55
N GLU A 89 -4.37 -1.20 1.93
CA GLU A 89 -3.47 -0.40 1.09
C GLU A 89 -3.09 -1.17 -0.19
N SER A 90 -2.88 -2.49 -0.09
CA SER A 90 -2.61 -3.33 -1.27
C SER A 90 -3.80 -3.45 -2.22
N ILE A 91 -5.05 -3.43 -1.70
CA ILE A 91 -6.27 -3.38 -2.51
C ILE A 91 -6.44 -2.01 -3.18
N GLU A 92 -6.22 -0.94 -2.43
CA GLU A 92 -6.29 0.42 -2.97
C GLU A 92 -5.24 0.64 -4.06
N ALA A 93 -4.03 0.14 -3.85
CA ALA A 93 -2.96 0.09 -4.85
C ALA A 93 -3.38 -0.61 -6.16
N LEU A 94 -4.07 -1.75 -6.04
CA LEU A 94 -4.62 -2.44 -7.21
C LEU A 94 -5.68 -1.59 -7.91
N ASN A 95 -6.58 -0.97 -7.15
CA ASN A 95 -7.66 -0.16 -7.70
C ASN A 95 -7.10 1.05 -8.44
N ASN A 96 -6.16 1.79 -7.84
CA ASN A 96 -5.49 2.93 -8.47
C ASN A 96 -4.86 2.51 -9.80
N ARG A 97 -4.13 1.38 -9.83
CA ARG A 97 -3.49 0.88 -11.05
C ARG A 97 -4.49 0.56 -12.17
N ILE A 98 -5.66 0.06 -11.83
CA ILE A 98 -6.70 -0.29 -12.80
C ILE A 98 -7.46 0.95 -13.26
N GLU A 99 -7.76 1.87 -12.35
CA GLU A 99 -8.48 3.12 -12.64
C GLU A 99 -7.61 4.07 -13.48
N ASP A 100 -6.35 4.29 -13.09
CA ASP A 100 -5.38 5.09 -13.84
C ASP A 100 -5.21 4.56 -15.29
N PHE A 101 -5.34 3.25 -15.49
CA PHE A 101 -5.27 2.64 -16.82
C PHE A 101 -6.61 2.71 -17.58
N GLY A 102 -7.74 2.60 -16.87
CA GLY A 102 -9.08 2.63 -17.44
C GLY A 102 -9.49 4.01 -17.99
N ASP A 103 -8.90 5.08 -17.46
CA ASP A 103 -9.09 6.44 -17.95
C ASP A 103 -8.41 6.69 -19.32
N GLU A 104 -7.42 5.87 -19.69
CA GLU A 104 -6.67 6.00 -20.96
C GLU A 104 -7.31 5.21 -22.12
N ASP A 105 -8.64 5.30 -22.35
CA ASP A 105 -9.39 4.67 -23.49
C ASP A 105 -9.09 3.17 -23.75
N GLY A 106 -8.40 2.51 -22.82
CA GLY A 106 -7.71 1.24 -23.03
C GLY A 106 -8.54 0.07 -22.52
N ASN A 107 -8.44 -1.06 -23.21
CA ASN A 107 -9.09 -2.27 -22.72
C ASN A 107 -8.28 -2.83 -21.54
N VAL A 108 -8.70 -2.51 -20.31
CA VAL A 108 -8.10 -2.99 -19.05
C VAL A 108 -7.85 -4.51 -19.08
N TRP A 109 -8.75 -5.29 -19.68
CA TRP A 109 -8.63 -6.74 -19.74
C TRP A 109 -7.51 -7.25 -20.66
N ALA A 110 -7.12 -6.45 -21.66
CA ALA A 110 -6.09 -6.81 -22.62
C ALA A 110 -4.72 -6.19 -22.27
N ASP A 111 -4.72 -4.92 -21.83
CA ASP A 111 -3.54 -4.08 -21.88
C ASP A 111 -3.06 -3.59 -20.50
N LEU A 112 -3.68 -4.04 -19.40
CA LEU A 112 -3.26 -3.69 -18.03
C LEU A 112 -1.77 -3.99 -17.83
N LYS A 113 -1.00 -2.94 -17.51
CA LYS A 113 0.43 -3.06 -17.23
C LYS A 113 0.63 -3.80 -15.90
N LEU A 114 1.18 -5.01 -15.94
CA LEU A 114 1.52 -5.77 -14.74
C LEU A 114 2.78 -5.22 -14.04
N PRO A 115 3.00 -5.52 -12.75
CA PRO A 115 4.21 -5.13 -12.04
C PRO A 115 5.49 -5.61 -12.76
N ALA A 116 6.57 -4.85 -12.72
CA ALA A 116 7.82 -5.16 -13.43
C ALA A 116 8.45 -6.50 -12.97
N ASP A 117 8.31 -6.81 -11.68
CA ASP A 117 8.77 -8.07 -11.07
C ASP A 117 7.95 -9.29 -11.54
N HIS A 118 6.84 -9.09 -12.27
CA HIS A 118 6.01 -10.16 -12.83
C HIS A 118 6.78 -11.07 -13.81
N ALA A 119 7.73 -10.49 -14.56
CA ALA A 119 8.57 -11.23 -15.49
C ALA A 119 9.57 -12.17 -14.78
N ASP A 120 9.93 -11.83 -13.54
CA ASP A 120 10.80 -12.62 -12.68
C ASP A 120 10.02 -13.77 -12.00
N ASN A 121 9.50 -14.65 -12.85
CA ASN A 121 9.00 -15.99 -12.53
C ASN A 121 10.14 -16.92 -11.99
N ARG A 122 11.01 -16.42 -11.09
CA ARG A 122 12.08 -17.19 -10.44
C ARG A 122 11.55 -18.29 -9.51
N ALA A 123 10.31 -18.16 -9.01
CA ALA A 123 9.61 -19.25 -8.34
C ALA A 123 9.26 -20.41 -9.29
N ASN A 124 9.09 -20.15 -10.59
CA ASN A 124 8.84 -21.18 -11.62
C ASN A 124 10.13 -21.82 -12.17
N ARG A 125 11.31 -21.48 -11.63
CA ARG A 125 12.62 -21.87 -12.21
C ARG A 125 13.37 -22.95 -11.42
N ARG A 126 12.80 -23.49 -10.34
CA ARG A 126 13.39 -24.63 -9.60
C ARG A 126 12.53 -25.88 -9.74
N VAL A 127 12.66 -26.53 -10.90
CA VAL A 127 12.47 -27.98 -11.00
C VAL A 127 13.84 -28.62 -10.79
N HIS A 128 14.03 -29.28 -9.65
CA HIS A 128 15.03 -30.34 -9.57
C HIS A 128 14.48 -31.52 -10.35
N MET A 129 15.26 -31.96 -11.33
CA MET A 129 14.96 -33.08 -12.22
C MET A 129 15.16 -34.40 -11.45
N ASP A 130 14.12 -34.86 -10.78
CA ASP A 130 14.04 -36.23 -10.23
C ASP A 130 12.74 -36.89 -10.70
N GLY A 131 12.72 -37.28 -11.98
CA GLY A 131 11.95 -38.43 -12.48
C GLY A 131 10.42 -38.38 -12.45
N CYS A 132 9.77 -37.29 -12.04
CA CYS A 132 8.32 -37.11 -12.17
C CYS A 132 8.00 -35.80 -12.90
N ASN A 133 7.46 -35.93 -14.11
CA ASN A 133 7.04 -34.83 -14.96
C ASN A 133 5.78 -34.16 -14.39
N GLN A 134 5.93 -33.36 -13.33
CA GLN A 134 4.89 -32.42 -12.94
C GLN A 134 5.16 -31.12 -13.70
N PHE A 135 4.56 -31.01 -14.89
CA PHE A 135 4.42 -29.74 -15.61
C PHE A 135 3.78 -28.73 -14.67
N GLU A 136 4.59 -27.95 -13.94
CA GLU A 136 4.09 -26.84 -13.15
C GLU A 136 3.60 -25.78 -14.14
N ARG A 137 2.31 -25.86 -14.46
CA ARG A 137 1.63 -25.01 -15.43
C ARG A 137 1.93 -23.55 -15.09
N PHE A 138 2.62 -22.87 -15.98
CA PHE A 138 3.03 -21.48 -15.84
C PHE A 138 1.81 -20.55 -15.82
N TRP A 139 1.88 -19.42 -15.11
CA TRP A 139 0.93 -18.33 -15.28
C TRP A 139 1.41 -17.42 -16.40
N SER A 140 0.57 -17.20 -17.41
CA SER A 140 0.88 -16.27 -18.49
C SER A 140 0.49 -14.84 -18.12
N GLU A 141 1.11 -13.86 -18.79
CA GLU A 141 0.82 -12.44 -18.57
C GLU A 141 -0.67 -12.12 -18.80
N ALA A 142 -1.30 -12.76 -19.79
CA ALA A 142 -2.73 -12.62 -20.04
C ALA A 142 -3.58 -13.20 -18.90
N GLU A 143 -3.15 -14.32 -18.30
CA GLU A 143 -3.84 -14.93 -17.15
C GLU A 143 -3.73 -14.06 -15.91
N ASP A 144 -2.54 -13.50 -15.65
CA ASP A 144 -2.30 -12.65 -14.50
C ASP A 144 -3.04 -11.30 -14.59
N ARG A 145 -3.15 -10.73 -15.79
CA ARG A 145 -4.05 -9.59 -16.06
C ARG A 145 -5.50 -9.94 -15.74
N ALA A 146 -5.98 -11.08 -16.25
CA ALA A 146 -7.34 -11.53 -16.00
C ALA A 146 -7.62 -11.73 -14.50
N LEU A 147 -6.66 -12.27 -13.76
CA LEU A 147 -6.75 -12.43 -12.30
C LEU A 147 -6.83 -11.08 -11.57
N MET A 148 -5.98 -10.10 -11.92
CA MET A 148 -6.02 -8.77 -11.31
C MET A 148 -7.34 -8.05 -11.62
N CYS A 149 -7.82 -8.11 -12.86
CA CYS A 149 -9.09 -7.52 -13.25
C CYS A 149 -10.29 -8.21 -12.58
N ALA A 150 -10.26 -9.54 -12.44
CA ALA A 150 -11.28 -10.29 -11.72
C ALA A 150 -11.27 -9.95 -10.22
N LEU A 151 -10.09 -9.77 -9.63
CA LEU A 151 -9.92 -9.37 -8.23
C LEU A 151 -10.51 -7.97 -7.97
N TYR A 152 -10.30 -7.03 -8.88
CA TYR A 152 -10.92 -5.69 -8.84
C TYR A 152 -12.45 -5.77 -8.93
N LYS A 153 -12.98 -6.55 -9.88
CA LYS A 153 -14.44 -6.68 -10.07
C LYS A 153 -15.16 -7.37 -8.91
N CYS A 154 -14.62 -8.48 -8.41
CA CYS A 154 -15.29 -9.28 -7.37
C CYS A 154 -14.97 -8.80 -5.95
N GLY A 155 -13.75 -8.28 -5.75
CA GLY A 155 -13.18 -7.94 -4.45
C GLY A 155 -12.32 -9.07 -3.86
N TYR A 156 -11.37 -8.67 -3.00
CA TYR A 156 -10.46 -9.60 -2.34
C TYR A 156 -11.20 -10.59 -1.42
N GLY A 157 -10.78 -11.85 -1.43
CA GLY A 157 -11.37 -12.91 -0.60
C GLY A 157 -12.51 -13.70 -1.24
N LYS A 158 -13.11 -13.21 -2.34
CA LYS A 158 -14.21 -13.88 -3.05
C LYS A 158 -13.72 -14.84 -4.13
N TRP A 159 -12.88 -15.80 -3.74
CA TRP A 159 -12.15 -16.66 -4.66
C TRP A 159 -13.02 -17.54 -5.55
N GLU A 160 -14.17 -18.01 -5.04
CA GLU A 160 -15.12 -18.79 -5.85
C GLU A 160 -15.82 -17.93 -6.91
N GLU A 161 -16.15 -16.67 -6.59
CA GLU A 161 -16.72 -15.73 -7.56
C GLU A 161 -15.71 -15.39 -8.65
N ILE A 162 -14.45 -15.14 -8.26
CA ILE A 162 -13.34 -14.90 -9.19
C ILE A 162 -13.16 -16.10 -10.13
N ARG A 163 -13.14 -17.32 -9.56
CA ARG A 163 -13.01 -18.55 -10.32
C ARG A 163 -14.19 -18.76 -11.28
N ALA A 164 -15.42 -18.52 -10.83
CA ALA A 164 -16.60 -18.60 -11.68
C ALA A 164 -16.53 -17.57 -12.82
N LEU A 165 -16.18 -16.32 -12.52
CA LEU A 165 -16.04 -15.25 -13.52
C LEU A 165 -15.05 -15.63 -14.63
N LEU A 166 -13.90 -16.19 -14.26
CA LEU A 166 -12.88 -16.62 -15.22
C LEU A 166 -13.33 -17.84 -16.03
N ARG A 167 -14.03 -18.79 -15.41
CA ARG A 167 -14.50 -20.00 -16.10
C ARG A 167 -15.58 -19.73 -17.14
N TYR A 168 -16.54 -18.88 -16.79
CA TYR A 168 -17.68 -18.54 -17.66
C TYR A 168 -17.38 -17.37 -18.61
N SER A 169 -16.19 -16.79 -18.56
CA SER A 169 -15.77 -15.76 -19.51
C SER A 169 -15.51 -16.37 -20.89
N VAL A 170 -16.20 -15.87 -21.91
CA VAL A 170 -16.02 -16.30 -23.32
C VAL A 170 -14.57 -16.09 -23.78
N VAL A 171 -13.89 -15.06 -23.25
CA VAL A 171 -12.49 -14.76 -23.55
C VAL A 171 -11.56 -15.89 -23.07
N HIS A 172 -11.90 -16.55 -21.96
CA HIS A 172 -11.06 -17.55 -21.31
C HIS A 172 -11.56 -18.99 -21.49
N GLN A 173 -12.58 -19.22 -22.32
CA GLN A 173 -13.16 -20.55 -22.54
C GLN A 173 -12.15 -21.58 -23.07
N PHE A 174 -11.17 -21.13 -23.87
CA PHE A 174 -10.10 -21.96 -24.40
C PHE A 174 -8.82 -21.94 -23.53
N ASN A 175 -8.81 -21.14 -22.47
CA ASN A 175 -7.69 -21.12 -21.54
C ASN A 175 -7.82 -22.27 -20.53
N PHE A 176 -7.37 -23.46 -20.93
CA PHE A 176 -7.39 -24.66 -20.08
C PHE A 176 -6.63 -24.49 -18.76
N ASN A 177 -5.68 -23.56 -18.67
CA ASN A 177 -4.96 -23.27 -17.42
C ASN A 177 -5.94 -22.73 -16.39
N LEU A 178 -6.63 -21.62 -16.70
CA LEU A 178 -7.64 -21.01 -15.83
C LEU A 178 -8.80 -21.95 -15.52
N GLN A 179 -9.23 -22.76 -16.50
CA GLN A 179 -10.32 -23.72 -16.31
C GLN A 179 -9.97 -24.80 -15.28
N LEU A 180 -8.73 -25.28 -15.28
CA LEU A 180 -8.27 -26.39 -14.45
C LEU A 180 -7.74 -25.97 -13.08
N ARG A 181 -7.63 -24.67 -12.78
CA ARG A 181 -7.19 -24.21 -11.46
C ARG A 181 -8.22 -24.42 -10.38
N THR A 182 -7.70 -24.78 -9.20
CA THR A 182 -8.45 -24.76 -7.96
C THR A 182 -8.51 -23.34 -7.40
N THR A 183 -9.51 -23.11 -6.55
CA THR A 183 -9.70 -21.86 -5.81
C THR A 183 -8.45 -21.47 -5.02
N ASP A 184 -7.76 -22.44 -4.42
CA ASP A 184 -6.52 -22.21 -3.67
C ASP A 184 -5.34 -21.79 -4.55
N GLN A 185 -5.24 -22.33 -5.77
CA GLN A 185 -4.19 -21.95 -6.72
C GLN A 185 -4.40 -20.51 -7.21
N ILE A 186 -5.65 -20.15 -7.49
CA ILE A 186 -6.06 -18.78 -7.84
C ILE A 186 -5.73 -17.85 -6.68
N LYS A 187 -6.14 -18.18 -5.45
CA LYS A 187 -5.82 -17.39 -4.25
C LYS A 187 -4.32 -17.15 -4.12
N LYS A 188 -3.51 -18.21 -4.17
CA LYS A 188 -2.04 -18.10 -4.04
C LYS A 188 -1.43 -17.19 -5.10
N ARG A 189 -1.91 -17.27 -6.36
CA ARG A 189 -1.41 -16.40 -7.42
C ARG A 189 -1.85 -14.96 -7.24
N CYS A 190 -3.11 -14.71 -6.90
CA CYS A 190 -3.61 -13.37 -6.57
C CYS A 190 -2.82 -12.75 -5.41
N ASP A 191 -2.53 -13.50 -4.34
CA ASP A 191 -1.74 -13.03 -3.21
C ASP A 191 -0.31 -12.62 -3.65
N GLN A 192 0.32 -13.38 -4.56
CA GLN A 192 1.62 -13.03 -5.14
C GLN A 192 1.56 -11.76 -5.99
N LEU A 193 0.56 -11.65 -6.87
CA LEU A 193 0.36 -10.47 -7.73
C LEU A 193 0.14 -9.21 -6.91
N MET A 194 -0.69 -9.30 -5.86
CA MET A 194 -0.96 -8.21 -4.92
C MET A 194 0.31 -7.77 -4.18
N ALA A 195 1.11 -8.71 -3.70
CA ALA A 195 2.37 -8.40 -3.02
C ALA A 195 3.38 -7.72 -3.96
N MET A 196 3.47 -8.17 -5.22
CA MET A 196 4.33 -7.53 -6.23
C MET A 196 3.84 -6.11 -6.55
N ASN A 197 2.54 -5.93 -6.75
CA ASN A 197 1.94 -4.61 -7.02
C ASN A 197 2.19 -3.64 -5.86
N PHE A 198 1.90 -4.08 -4.63
CA PHE A 198 2.07 -3.27 -3.44
C PHE A 198 3.53 -2.84 -3.23
N LYS A 199 4.49 -3.73 -3.48
CA LYS A 199 5.92 -3.43 -3.39
C LYS A 199 6.35 -2.36 -4.41
N GLU A 200 5.86 -2.46 -5.65
CA GLU A 200 6.16 -1.50 -6.72
C GLU A 200 5.58 -0.12 -6.42
N GLU A 201 4.31 -0.06 -6.04
CA GLU A 201 3.64 1.22 -5.73
C GLU A 201 4.25 1.90 -4.50
N LYS A 202 4.58 1.12 -3.46
CA LYS A 202 5.31 1.63 -2.30
C LYS A 202 6.67 2.20 -2.68
N ALA A 203 7.41 1.52 -3.56
CA ALA A 203 8.71 2.01 -4.04
C ALA A 203 8.55 3.32 -4.85
N ALA A 204 7.55 3.40 -5.72
CA ALA A 204 7.24 4.61 -6.47
C ALA A 204 6.89 5.79 -5.55
N LEU A 205 6.06 5.56 -4.52
CA LEU A 205 5.70 6.58 -3.54
C LEU A 205 6.92 7.06 -2.75
N GLU A 206 7.80 6.14 -2.31
CA GLU A 206 9.05 6.48 -1.62
C GLU A 206 9.98 7.33 -2.51
N GLU A 207 10.06 7.05 -3.81
CA GLU A 207 10.85 7.83 -4.76
C GLU A 207 10.29 9.25 -4.91
N VAL A 208 8.97 9.40 -5.08
CA VAL A 208 8.29 10.70 -5.16
C VAL A 208 8.53 11.53 -3.89
N LEU A 209 8.45 10.90 -2.70
CA LEU A 209 8.73 11.57 -1.43
C LEU A 209 10.20 12.03 -1.32
N ARG A 210 11.15 11.20 -1.75
CA ARG A 210 12.58 11.57 -1.80
C ARG A 210 12.83 12.72 -2.77
N ALA A 211 12.21 12.69 -3.95
CA ALA A 211 12.29 13.76 -4.93
C ALA A 211 11.75 15.08 -4.35
N ALA A 212 10.57 15.05 -3.72
CA ALA A 212 9.97 16.22 -3.06
C ALA A 212 10.83 16.77 -1.91
N ALA A 213 11.45 15.91 -1.10
CA ALA A 213 12.37 16.31 -0.04
C ALA A 213 13.64 16.97 -0.58
N SER A 214 14.21 16.43 -1.67
CA SER A 214 15.38 17.01 -2.34
C SER A 214 15.06 18.36 -3.00
N ALA A 215 13.87 18.53 -3.58
CA ALA A 215 13.38 19.78 -4.14
C ALA A 215 13.19 20.86 -3.06
N LYS A 216 12.66 20.50 -1.87
CA LYS A 216 12.56 21.41 -0.72
C LYS A 216 13.93 21.87 -0.22
N LYS A 217 14.92 20.98 -0.17
CA LYS A 217 16.32 21.34 0.17
C LYS A 217 16.94 22.29 -0.85
N LYS A 218 16.77 22.05 -2.16
CA LYS A 218 17.24 22.95 -3.23
C LYS A 218 16.60 24.33 -3.16
N ARG A 219 15.29 24.42 -2.89
CA ARG A 219 14.58 25.71 -2.73
C ARG A 219 15.04 26.49 -1.50
N LYS A 220 15.35 25.81 -0.38
CA LYS A 220 15.92 26.45 0.82
C LYS A 220 17.34 26.98 0.55
N HIS A 221 18.19 26.19 -0.11
CA HIS A 221 19.54 26.61 -0.46
C HIS A 221 19.56 27.77 -1.49
N HIS A 222 18.58 27.84 -2.40
CA HIS A 222 18.43 28.97 -3.32
C HIS A 222 17.94 30.24 -2.61
N LYS A 223 17.11 30.11 -1.57
CA LYS A 223 16.65 31.23 -0.74
C LYS A 223 17.78 31.80 0.14
N ASP A 224 18.60 30.92 0.71
CA ASP A 224 19.77 31.32 1.53
C ASP A 224 20.89 31.95 0.67
N SER A 225 21.04 31.55 -0.60
CA SER A 225 22.00 32.17 -1.53
C SER A 225 21.52 33.50 -2.12
N ALA A 226 20.21 33.66 -2.34
CA ALA A 226 19.62 34.94 -2.76
C ALA A 226 19.74 36.03 -1.68
N GLN A 227 19.76 35.66 -0.40
CA GLN A 227 19.87 36.58 0.73
C GLN A 227 21.31 37.04 1.02
N LYS A 228 22.34 36.39 0.44
CA LYS A 228 23.76 36.79 0.51
C LYS A 228 24.23 37.66 -0.67
N GLY A 229 23.42 37.83 -1.73
CA GLY A 229 23.78 38.60 -2.92
C GLY A 229 23.47 40.10 -2.86
N SER A 230 22.74 40.57 -1.85
CA SER A 230 22.34 41.98 -1.71
C SER A 230 23.15 42.72 -0.65
N ALA A 231 24.48 42.74 -0.77
CA ALA A 231 25.31 43.65 0.02
C ALA A 231 26.64 43.98 -0.69
N LYS A 232 26.74 45.24 -1.13
CA LYS A 232 27.96 46.02 -1.50
C LYS A 232 28.58 45.69 -2.88
N LYS A 233 28.99 46.66 -3.72
CA LYS A 233 29.50 48.03 -3.46
C LYS A 233 29.31 48.96 -4.70
N PRO A 234 29.49 50.30 -4.56
CA PRO A 234 29.17 51.33 -5.53
C PRO A 234 30.32 51.65 -6.51
N ARG A 235 29.93 52.34 -7.58
CA ARG A 235 30.75 52.92 -8.66
C ARG A 235 31.89 53.81 -8.14
N LYS A 236 33.09 53.64 -8.69
CA LYS A 236 34.10 54.71 -8.82
C LYS A 236 34.70 54.64 -10.23
N ARG A 237 34.63 55.76 -10.95
CA ARG A 237 35.29 56.02 -12.23
C ARG A 237 36.74 56.43 -11.96
N GLU A 238 37.68 55.98 -12.78
CA GLU A 238 38.79 56.79 -13.32
C GLU A 238 39.52 56.05 -14.44
N ASN A 239 39.99 56.84 -15.42
CA ASN A 239 40.55 56.45 -16.71
C ASN A 239 42.02 56.02 -16.63
N GLY A 240 42.50 55.28 -17.63
CA GLY A 240 43.93 55.07 -17.87
C GLY A 240 44.24 54.03 -18.96
N ASP A 241 44.42 54.54 -20.17
CA ASP A 241 45.08 54.08 -21.41
C ASP A 241 45.87 52.74 -21.45
N GLY A 242 45.87 52.09 -22.63
CA GLY A 242 46.78 50.99 -22.99
C GLY A 242 46.21 49.89 -23.89
N SER A 243 46.21 50.09 -25.21
CA SER A 243 46.28 49.01 -26.23
C SER A 243 47.73 48.45 -26.30
N PRO A 244 48.06 47.29 -26.91
CA PRO A 244 47.48 46.76 -28.16
C PRO A 244 47.36 45.22 -28.30
N GLU A 245 46.79 44.83 -29.46
CA GLU A 245 46.99 43.57 -30.22
C GLU A 245 46.49 42.24 -29.61
N SER A 246 45.78 41.35 -30.32
CA SER A 246 45.68 41.09 -31.75
C SER A 246 44.42 40.26 -32.04
N GLN A 247 43.77 40.54 -33.18
CA GLN A 247 42.74 39.72 -33.82
C GLN A 247 43.39 38.47 -34.50
N PRO A 248 42.71 37.60 -35.30
CA PRO A 248 41.29 37.48 -35.65
C PRO A 248 40.78 36.01 -35.55
N ARG A 249 39.49 35.67 -35.61
CA ARG A 249 38.67 35.51 -36.84
C ARG A 249 37.28 35.03 -36.37
N LYS A 250 36.19 35.74 -36.72
CA LYS A 250 35.31 35.49 -37.88
C LYS A 250 34.72 34.06 -37.87
N LYS A 251 33.41 33.80 -37.91
CA LYS A 251 32.26 34.60 -38.38
C LYS A 251 30.98 33.88 -37.95
N ALA A 252 29.98 34.65 -37.54
CA ALA A 252 28.56 34.29 -37.64
C ALA A 252 28.16 34.23 -39.14
N LYS A 253 27.01 33.76 -39.61
CA LYS A 253 25.66 34.14 -39.20
C LYS A 253 24.65 33.50 -40.19
N THR A 254 23.45 33.20 -39.68
CA THR A 254 22.11 33.43 -40.28
C THR A 254 21.55 32.64 -41.48
N ARG A 255 20.35 32.10 -41.19
CA ARG A 255 19.02 32.23 -41.84
C ARG A 255 18.87 31.81 -43.32
N GLY A 256 18.05 30.77 -43.52
CA GLY A 256 16.63 30.94 -43.88
C GLY A 256 16.22 30.77 -45.35
N LYS A 257 15.04 30.14 -45.49
CA LYS A 257 14.00 30.23 -46.55
C LYS A 257 14.04 29.31 -47.79
N SER A 258 12.91 28.59 -47.92
CA SER A 258 11.96 28.47 -49.05
C SER A 258 12.20 27.54 -50.25
N GLY A 259 11.09 26.89 -50.65
CA GLY A 259 10.81 26.30 -51.98
C GLY A 259 11.36 24.88 -52.11
N THR A 260 10.61 23.86 -52.51
CA THR A 260 9.37 23.73 -53.31
C THR A 260 8.83 22.32 -53.07
#